data_AF-A0A7S1Z2B1-F1
#
_entry.id   AF-A0A7S1Z2B1-F1
#
_cell.length_a   1.000
_cell.length_b   1.000
_cell.length_c   1.000
_cell.angle_alpha   90.00
_cell.angle_beta   90.00
_cell.angle_gamma   90.00
#
_symmetry.space_group_name_H-M   'P 1'
#
loop_
_entity.id
_entity.type
_entity.pdbx_description
1 polymer ?
#
loop_
_entity_poly.entity_id
_entity_poly.type
_entity_poly.pdbx_seq_one_letter_code
_entity_poly.pdbx_strand_id
1 'polypeptide(L)'
;SPPHHHHPKGIPYAKVETKEFQKPCKSIASIQITRDFLNDATLNLSTLLSKLPPDLEQICNTYKEDEHNNKPLPEFDNDILDLNIEESMNNVKQYRDIVLQQKVARHTCFALLVKSQCQFGSQTSAKTYYEMKELLDKLQRRKVLVEDAMELEGFDMDGIGKEDDGGGEKESVLEWFDGGGEKEEGGRCVKRIKTG
;
A
#
# COMPACT_ATOMS: atom_id res chain seq x y z
N SER A 1 -37.38 3.34 3.86
CA SER A 1 -36.90 4.69 3.50
C SER A 1 -36.46 4.70 2.04
N PRO A 2 -36.81 5.72 1.24
CA PRO A 2 -36.30 5.83 -0.12
C PRO A 2 -34.79 6.06 -0.10
N PRO A 3 -34.03 5.55 -1.07
CA PRO A 3 -32.60 5.84 -1.16
C PRO A 3 -32.42 7.33 -1.51
N HIS A 4 -31.81 8.08 -0.61
CA HIS A 4 -31.38 9.45 -0.88
C HIS A 4 -30.24 9.41 -1.90
N HIS A 5 -30.58 9.51 -3.19
CA HIS A 5 -29.61 9.77 -4.24
C HIS A 5 -29.18 11.24 -4.15
N HIS A 6 -28.12 11.49 -3.38
CA HIS A 6 -27.37 12.73 -3.49
C HIS A 6 -26.67 12.73 -4.84
N HIS A 7 -27.35 13.18 -5.90
CA HIS A 7 -26.69 13.51 -7.15
C HIS A 7 -26.05 14.89 -6.97
N PRO A 8 -24.71 14.99 -6.87
CA PRO A 8 -24.04 16.27 -6.96
C PRO A 8 -24.35 16.87 -8.34
N LYS A 9 -25.04 18.00 -8.36
CA LYS A 9 -25.36 18.74 -9.59
C LYS A 9 -24.05 19.11 -10.29
N GLY A 10 -23.81 18.56 -11.48
CA GLY A 10 -22.76 19.04 -12.40
C GLY A 10 -21.63 18.07 -12.76
N ILE A 11 -21.51 16.89 -12.15
CA ILE A 11 -20.48 15.91 -12.53
C ILE A 11 -21.14 14.62 -13.05
N PRO A 12 -20.96 14.29 -14.35
CA PRO A 12 -21.58 13.10 -14.94
C PRO A 12 -21.00 11.85 -14.28
N TYR A 13 -21.89 10.90 -13.97
CA TYR A 13 -21.48 9.60 -13.47
C TYR A 13 -20.59 8.90 -14.49
N ALA A 14 -19.48 8.35 -14.02
CA ALA A 14 -18.70 7.40 -14.79
C ALA A 14 -18.32 6.23 -13.89
N LYS A 15 -18.50 5.02 -14.42
CA LYS A 15 -18.09 3.80 -13.74
C LYS A 15 -16.58 3.86 -13.51
N VAL A 16 -16.18 3.73 -12.24
CA VAL A 16 -14.78 3.64 -11.83
C VAL A 16 -14.53 2.20 -11.43
N GLU A 17 -13.45 1.61 -11.93
CA GLU A 17 -13.08 0.26 -11.52
C GLU A 17 -12.47 0.25 -10.13
N THR A 18 -12.72 -0.82 -9.36
CA THR A 18 -12.15 -0.98 -8.01
C THR A 18 -10.62 -0.90 -8.02
N LYS A 19 -9.96 -1.39 -9.07
CA LYS A 19 -8.50 -1.33 -9.24
C LYS A 19 -7.99 0.10 -9.33
N GLU A 20 -8.71 0.98 -10.03
CA GLU A 20 -8.36 2.40 -10.17
C GLU A 20 -8.45 3.12 -8.83
N PHE A 21 -9.44 2.77 -8.00
CA PHE A 21 -9.60 3.33 -6.66
C PHE A 21 -8.56 2.79 -5.66
N GLN A 22 -8.18 1.51 -5.78
CA GLN A 22 -7.18 0.90 -4.90
C GLN A 22 -5.79 1.50 -5.09
N LYS A 23 -5.41 1.90 -6.31
CA LYS A 23 -4.07 2.43 -6.61
C LYS A 23 -3.68 3.63 -5.73
N PRO A 24 -4.45 4.72 -5.66
CA PRO A 24 -4.11 5.85 -4.79
C PRO A 24 -4.20 5.50 -3.30
N CYS A 25 -5.13 4.61 -2.88
CA CYS A 25 -5.20 4.14 -1.50
C CYS A 25 -3.96 3.35 -1.08
N LYS A 26 -3.47 2.44 -1.93
CA LYS A 26 -2.23 1.69 -1.71
C LYS A 26 -1.02 2.62 -1.65
N SER A 27 -0.95 3.60 -2.54
CA SER A 27 0.12 4.60 -2.54
C SER A 27 0.14 5.44 -1.26
N ILE A 28 -1.03 5.83 -0.73
CA ILE A 28 -1.11 6.54 0.56
C ILE A 28 -0.63 5.64 1.69
N ALA A 29 -1.09 4.38 1.74
CA ALA A 29 -0.73 3.43 2.77
C ALA A 29 0.78 3.12 2.77
N SER A 30 1.38 2.91 1.59
CA SER A 30 2.79 2.56 1.47
C SER A 30 3.73 3.67 1.95
N ILE A 31 3.36 4.94 1.76
CA ILE A 31 4.20 6.07 2.17
C ILE A 31 3.85 6.62 3.56
N GLN A 32 2.82 6.08 4.23
CA GLN A 32 2.32 6.59 5.51
C GLN A 32 3.34 6.41 6.63
N ILE A 33 3.93 5.21 6.76
CA ILE A 33 4.92 4.91 7.80
C ILE A 33 6.16 5.81 7.64
N THR A 34 6.67 5.94 6.41
CA THR A 34 7.82 6.81 6.12
C THR A 34 7.50 8.28 6.41
N ARG A 35 6.28 8.74 6.09
CA ARG A 35 5.83 10.10 6.44
C ARG A 35 5.85 10.33 7.94
N ASP A 36 5.36 9.36 8.73
CA ASP A 36 5.31 9.46 10.19
C ASP A 36 6.72 9.52 10.78
N PHE A 37 7.62 8.63 10.34
CA PHE A 37 9.02 8.64 10.76
C PHE A 37 9.72 9.98 10.46
N LEU A 38 9.59 10.47 9.23
CA LEU A 38 10.23 11.73 8.82
C LEU A 38 9.58 12.96 9.47
N ASN A 39 8.28 12.89 9.80
CA ASN A 39 7.60 13.94 10.56
C ASN A 39 8.23 14.11 11.93
N ASP A 40 8.47 13.01 12.64
CA ASP A 40 9.05 13.04 13.99
C ASP A 40 10.49 13.57 13.94
N ALA A 41 11.29 13.12 12.97
CA ALA A 41 12.63 13.66 12.73
C ALA A 41 12.61 15.17 12.44
N THR A 42 11.67 15.63 11.61
CA THR A 42 11.52 17.06 11.26
C THR A 42 11.05 17.89 12.45
N LEU A 43 10.13 17.38 13.27
CA LEU A 43 9.65 18.06 14.48
C LEU A 43 10.76 18.18 15.53
N ASN A 44 11.57 17.13 15.71
CA ASN A 44 12.72 17.14 16.60
C ASN A 44 13.74 18.19 16.14
N LEU A 45 14.07 18.22 14.84
CA LEU A 45 14.95 19.22 14.25
C LEU A 45 14.38 20.63 14.44
N SER A 46 13.09 20.85 14.14
CA SER A 46 12.44 22.15 14.33
C SER A 46 12.51 22.60 15.78
N THR A 47 12.32 21.68 16.74
CA THR A 47 12.38 21.98 18.18
C THR A 47 13.80 22.32 18.62
N LEU A 48 14.80 21.60 18.10
CA LEU A 48 16.21 21.87 18.37
C LEU A 48 16.62 23.25 17.84
N LEU A 49 16.25 23.56 16.59
CA LEU A 49 16.54 24.85 15.97
C LEU A 49 15.80 26.00 16.67
N SER A 50 14.57 25.80 17.13
CA SER A 50 13.81 26.83 17.86
C SER A 50 14.40 27.18 19.23
N LYS A 51 15.31 26.35 19.75
CA LYS A 51 16.02 26.59 21.03
C LYS A 51 17.38 27.26 20.83
N LEU A 52 17.77 27.58 19.59
CA LEU A 52 18.99 28.33 19.33
C LEU A 52 18.90 29.72 19.98
N PRO A 53 19.97 30.17 20.67
CA PRO A 53 20.05 31.54 21.17
C PRO A 53 19.87 32.56 20.04
N PRO A 54 19.10 33.64 20.26
CA PRO A 54 18.84 34.65 19.24
C PRO A 54 20.12 35.36 18.76
N ASP A 55 21.16 35.39 19.60
CA ASP A 55 22.47 35.94 19.26
C ASP A 55 23.12 35.15 18.10
N LEU A 56 22.94 33.83 18.04
CA LEU A 56 23.46 33.00 16.95
C LEU A 56 22.64 33.19 15.66
N GLU A 57 21.33 33.39 15.76
CA GLU A 57 20.51 33.73 14.60
C GLU A 57 20.92 35.08 14.00
N GLN A 58 21.21 36.08 14.84
CA GLN A 58 21.70 37.38 14.38
C GLN A 58 23.06 37.28 13.70
N ILE A 59 23.99 36.50 14.26
CA ILE A 59 25.29 36.23 13.64
C ILE A 59 25.11 35.52 12.30
N CYS A 60 24.28 34.47 12.22
CA CYS A 60 24.02 33.77 10.96
C CYS A 60 23.37 34.68 9.90
N ASN A 61 22.50 35.59 10.30
CA ASN A 61 21.84 36.53 9.39
C ASN A 61 22.81 37.62 8.90
N THR A 62 23.68 38.16 9.76
CA THR A 62 24.73 39.10 9.31
C THR A 62 25.72 38.43 8.36
N TYR A 63 26.09 37.17 8.60
CA TYR A 63 26.91 36.40 7.65
C TYR A 63 26.22 36.15 6.29
N LYS A 64 24.89 35.94 6.28
CA LYS A 64 24.12 35.82 5.02
C LYS A 64 24.06 37.13 4.25
N GLU A 65 23.94 38.27 4.94
CA GLU A 65 23.96 39.58 4.28
C GLU A 65 25.37 39.97 3.80
N ASP A 66 26.40 39.47 4.47
CA ASP A 66 27.82 39.64 4.10
C ASP A 66 28.30 38.66 3.00
N GLU A 67 27.46 37.79 2.43
CA GLU A 67 27.83 36.87 1.31
C GLU A 67 28.36 37.59 0.05
N HIS A 68 28.25 38.92 -0.03
CA HIS A 68 28.96 39.72 -1.05
C HIS A 68 30.48 39.82 -0.81
N ASN A 69 30.97 39.54 0.40
CA ASN A 69 32.38 39.39 0.73
C ASN A 69 32.67 37.89 0.86
N ASN A 70 33.35 37.30 -0.14
CA ASN A 70 33.78 35.90 -0.24
C ASN A 70 34.64 35.41 0.96
N LYS A 71 34.14 35.42 2.19
CA LYS A 71 34.76 34.75 3.33
C LYS A 71 34.14 33.35 3.43
N PRO A 72 34.94 32.29 3.28
CA PRO A 72 34.43 30.94 3.47
C PRO A 72 33.91 30.79 4.89
N LEU A 73 32.73 30.17 5.03
CA LEU A 73 32.19 29.79 6.33
C LEU A 73 33.22 28.94 7.09
N PRO A 74 33.33 29.09 8.42
CA PRO A 74 34.11 28.15 9.23
C PRO A 74 33.58 26.73 8.97
N GLU A 75 34.48 25.81 8.63
CA GLU A 75 34.16 24.38 8.61
C GLU A 75 33.91 23.98 10.06
N PHE A 76 32.63 23.81 10.42
CA PHE A 76 32.25 23.30 11.73
C PHE A 76 32.39 21.79 11.67
N ASP A 77 33.19 21.22 12.58
CA ASP A 77 33.21 19.78 12.76
C ASP A 77 31.80 19.31 13.18
N ASN A 78 31.26 18.36 12.42
CA ASN A 78 29.99 17.71 12.72
C ASN A 78 30.01 16.95 14.07
N ASP A 79 31.15 16.89 14.76
CA ASP A 79 31.29 16.29 16.09
C ASP A 79 30.85 17.24 17.22
N ILE A 80 30.68 18.55 16.96
CA ILE A 80 30.26 19.54 17.98
C ILE A 80 28.74 19.58 18.11
N LEU A 81 28.03 19.31 17.01
CA LEU A 81 26.59 19.16 17.00
C LEU A 81 26.32 17.66 16.91
N ASP A 82 25.59 17.07 17.87
CA ASP A 82 25.03 15.71 17.76
C ASP A 82 23.93 15.65 16.65
N LEU A 83 24.13 16.34 15.54
CA LEU A 83 23.20 16.54 14.45
C LEU A 83 23.96 16.56 13.14
N ASN A 84 23.75 15.53 12.33
CA ASN A 84 24.18 15.54 10.94
C ASN A 84 23.24 16.46 10.12
N ILE A 85 23.73 17.66 9.78
CA ILE A 85 22.97 18.69 9.07
C ILE A 85 22.58 18.22 7.66
N GLU A 86 23.46 17.51 6.97
CA GLU A 86 23.22 17.04 5.60
C GLU A 86 22.11 15.98 5.56
N GLU A 87 22.18 15.01 6.48
CA GLU A 87 21.13 14.01 6.66
C GLU A 87 19.80 14.66 7.04
N SER A 88 19.83 15.60 7.99
CA SER A 88 18.64 16.34 8.44
C SER A 88 17.99 17.13 7.30
N MET A 89 18.77 17.79 6.44
CA MET A 89 18.26 18.46 5.25
C MET A 89 17.62 17.49 4.26
N ASN A 90 18.24 16.33 4.04
CA ASN A 90 17.68 15.31 3.16
C ASN A 90 16.37 14.74 3.71
N ASN A 91 16.28 14.53 5.02
CA ASN A 91 15.05 14.09 5.69
C ASN A 91 13.90 15.08 5.49
N VAL A 92 14.15 16.39 5.61
CA VAL A 92 13.13 17.43 5.37
C VAL A 92 12.70 17.47 3.91
N LYS A 93 13.63 17.33 2.96
CA LYS A 93 13.32 17.28 1.52
C LYS A 93 12.44 16.06 1.20
N GLN A 94 12.83 14.88 1.68
CA GLN A 94 12.05 13.66 1.51
C GLN A 94 10.66 13.76 2.15
N TYR A 95 10.57 14.34 3.34
CA TYR A 95 9.29 14.59 4.00
C TYR A 95 8.36 15.44 3.13
N ARG A 96 8.88 16.56 2.59
CA ARG A 96 8.13 17.43 1.67
C ARG A 96 7.62 16.67 0.46
N ASP A 97 8.47 15.87 -0.17
CA ASP A 97 8.11 15.11 -1.38
C ASP A 97 7.01 14.08 -1.09
N ILE A 98 7.11 13.36 0.03
CA ILE A 98 6.08 12.42 0.47
C ILE A 98 4.76 13.13 0.74
N VAL A 99 4.78 14.30 1.38
CA VAL A 99 3.56 15.09 1.62
C VAL A 99 2.91 15.52 0.31
N LEU A 100 3.70 15.94 -0.69
CA LEU A 100 3.20 16.26 -2.03
C LEU A 100 2.58 15.04 -2.71
N GLN A 101 3.26 13.89 -2.65
CA GLN A 101 2.73 12.63 -3.19
C GLN A 101 1.41 12.22 -2.52
N GLN A 102 1.33 12.30 -1.19
CA GLN A 102 0.10 12.05 -0.44
C GLN A 102 -1.02 13.00 -0.87
N LYS A 103 -0.72 14.28 -1.07
CA LYS A 103 -1.70 15.28 -1.51
C LYS A 103 -2.28 14.94 -2.88
N VAL A 104 -1.42 14.58 -3.84
CA VAL A 104 -1.83 14.15 -5.19
C VAL A 104 -2.65 12.87 -5.15
N ALA A 105 -2.23 11.88 -4.37
CA ALA A 105 -2.96 10.62 -4.22
C ALA A 105 -4.33 10.85 -3.58
N ARG A 106 -4.43 11.66 -2.52
CA ARG A 106 -5.70 12.01 -1.88
C ARG A 106 -6.63 12.76 -2.83
N HIS A 107 -6.12 13.73 -3.57
CA HIS A 107 -6.90 14.44 -4.59
C HIS A 107 -7.43 13.46 -5.65
N THR A 108 -6.62 12.49 -6.06
CA THR A 108 -7.02 11.44 -7.01
C THR A 108 -8.13 10.56 -6.42
N CYS A 109 -8.01 10.12 -5.16
CA CYS A 109 -9.08 9.41 -4.45
C CYS A 109 -10.39 10.20 -4.44
N PHE A 110 -10.33 11.49 -4.09
CA PHE A 110 -11.52 12.36 -4.07
C PHE A 110 -12.13 12.52 -5.46
N ALA A 111 -11.32 12.74 -6.49
CA ALA A 111 -11.80 12.84 -7.87
C ALA A 111 -12.52 11.54 -8.31
N LEU A 112 -11.97 10.37 -7.97
CA LEU A 112 -12.58 9.08 -8.27
C LEU A 112 -13.87 8.83 -7.47
N LEU A 113 -13.93 9.23 -6.20
CA LEU A 113 -15.14 9.19 -5.37
C LEU A 113 -16.28 10.00 -5.98
N VAL A 114 -15.97 11.24 -6.37
CA VAL A 114 -16.94 12.15 -6.96
C VAL A 114 -17.41 11.63 -8.33
N LYS A 115 -16.48 11.14 -9.16
CA LYS A 115 -16.76 10.54 -10.47
C LYS A 115 -17.65 9.29 -10.37
N SER A 116 -17.39 8.44 -9.38
CA SER A 116 -18.15 7.21 -9.16
C SER A 116 -19.48 7.45 -8.44
N GLN A 117 -19.74 8.66 -7.94
CA GLN A 117 -20.89 8.98 -7.07
C GLN A 117 -21.05 7.96 -5.92
N CYS A 118 -19.93 7.44 -5.42
CA CYS A 118 -19.86 6.36 -4.42
C CYS A 118 -20.55 5.04 -4.84
N GLN A 119 -20.83 4.84 -6.13
CA GLN A 119 -21.37 3.59 -6.67
C GLN A 119 -20.23 2.67 -7.12
N PHE A 120 -19.62 1.98 -6.17
CA PHE A 120 -18.45 1.11 -6.37
C PHE A 120 -18.76 -0.26 -6.98
N GLY A 121 -19.82 -0.38 -7.78
CA GLY A 121 -20.23 -1.66 -8.37
C GLY A 121 -20.66 -2.71 -7.33
N SER A 122 -20.95 -2.34 -6.08
CA SER A 122 -21.40 -3.27 -5.04
C SER A 122 -22.69 -3.99 -5.45
N GLN A 123 -23.61 -3.28 -6.08
CA GLN A 123 -24.84 -3.88 -6.63
C GLN A 123 -24.55 -4.87 -7.76
N THR A 124 -23.61 -4.55 -8.65
CA THR A 124 -23.24 -5.47 -9.74
C THR A 124 -22.55 -6.72 -9.18
N SER A 125 -21.66 -6.57 -8.19
CA SER A 125 -20.98 -7.70 -7.54
C SER A 125 -21.94 -8.57 -6.74
N ALA A 126 -22.89 -7.96 -6.03
CA ALA A 126 -23.93 -8.69 -5.30
C ALA A 126 -24.80 -9.50 -6.27
N LYS A 127 -25.22 -8.90 -7.40
CA LYS A 127 -25.98 -9.59 -8.43
C LYS A 127 -25.22 -10.81 -8.98
N THR A 128 -23.96 -10.63 -9.38
CA THR A 128 -23.14 -11.74 -9.88
C THR A 128 -22.93 -12.84 -8.83
N TYR A 129 -22.80 -12.48 -7.55
CA TYR A 129 -22.68 -13.44 -6.46
C TYR A 129 -23.94 -14.31 -6.33
N TYR A 130 -25.14 -13.69 -6.35
CA TYR A 130 -26.38 -14.45 -6.27
C TYR A 130 -26.61 -15.34 -7.50
N GLU A 131 -26.24 -14.87 -8.70
CA GLU A 131 -26.29 -15.68 -9.92
C GLU A 131 -25.36 -16.89 -9.85
N MET A 132 -24.12 -16.70 -9.38
CA MET A 132 -23.17 -17.80 -9.16
C MET A 132 -23.68 -18.78 -8.10
N LYS A 133 -24.27 -18.28 -7.01
CA LYS A 133 -24.85 -19.11 -5.95
C LYS A 133 -25.99 -19.98 -6.48
N GLU A 134 -26.90 -19.40 -7.28
CA GLU A 134 -27.98 -20.16 -7.90
C GLU A 134 -27.45 -21.25 -8.84
N LEU A 135 -26.39 -20.95 -9.58
CA LEU A 135 -25.73 -21.93 -10.46
C LEU A 135 -25.05 -23.05 -9.66
N LEU A 136 -24.41 -22.72 -8.55
CA LEU A 136 -23.82 -23.69 -7.62
C LEU A 136 -24.90 -24.63 -7.06
N ASP A 137 -26.03 -24.08 -6.60
CA ASP A 137 -27.14 -24.87 -6.08
C ASP A 137 -27.72 -25.82 -7.15
N LYS A 138 -27.81 -25.36 -8.42
CA LYS A 138 -28.22 -26.20 -9.55
C LYS A 138 -27.23 -27.33 -9.81
N LEU A 139 -25.93 -27.04 -9.76
CA LEU A 139 -24.88 -28.05 -9.94
C LEU A 139 -24.87 -29.07 -8.81
N GLN A 140 -25.05 -28.64 -7.55
CA GLN A 140 -25.16 -29.55 -6.42
C GLN A 140 -26.37 -30.48 -6.53
N ARG A 141 -27.54 -29.97 -6.93
CA ARG A 141 -28.72 -30.81 -7.18
C ARG A 141 -28.48 -31.82 -8.29
N ARG A 142 -27.81 -31.41 -9.38
CA ARG A 142 -27.45 -32.32 -10.48
C ARG A 142 -26.41 -33.35 -10.04
N LYS A 143 -25.45 -32.97 -9.20
CA LYS A 143 -24.46 -33.88 -8.63
C LYS A 143 -25.17 -34.99 -7.85
N VAL A 144 -26.08 -34.64 -6.95
CA VAL A 144 -26.85 -35.63 -6.16
C VAL A 144 -27.66 -36.56 -7.06
N LEU A 145 -28.32 -36.03 -8.10
CA LEU A 145 -29.07 -36.86 -9.05
C LEU A 145 -28.17 -37.82 -9.84
N VAL A 146 -26.96 -37.39 -10.20
CA VAL A 146 -25.99 -38.23 -10.90
C VAL A 146 -25.43 -39.30 -9.96
N GLU A 147 -25.09 -38.94 -8.71
CA GLU A 147 -24.64 -39.89 -7.70
C GLU A 147 -25.70 -40.97 -7.42
N ASP A 148 -26.97 -40.58 -7.28
CA ASP A 148 -28.11 -41.50 -7.11
C ASP A 148 -28.31 -42.40 -8.34
N ALA A 149 -28.23 -41.84 -9.55
CA ALA A 149 -28.31 -42.65 -10.78
C ALA A 149 -27.14 -43.63 -10.92
N MET A 150 -25.93 -43.23 -10.53
CA MET A 150 -24.74 -44.09 -10.54
C MET A 150 -24.86 -45.23 -9.53
N GLU A 151 -25.39 -44.96 -8.33
CA GLU A 151 -25.65 -45.99 -7.32
C GLU A 151 -26.67 -47.04 -7.83
N LEU A 152 -27.74 -46.60 -8.49
CA LEU A 152 -28.75 -47.49 -9.10
C LEU A 152 -28.19 -48.36 -10.24
N GLU A 153 -27.22 -47.86 -10.99
CA GLU A 153 -26.52 -48.63 -12.03
C GLU A 153 -25.45 -49.57 -11.46
N GLY A 154 -25.21 -49.54 -10.15
CA GLY A 154 -24.23 -50.38 -9.46
C GLY A 154 -22.79 -49.89 -9.61
N PHE A 155 -22.58 -48.60 -9.91
CA PHE A 155 -21.26 -47.98 -9.77
C PHE A 155 -20.97 -47.76 -8.29
N ASP A 156 -20.05 -48.55 -7.74
CA ASP A 156 -19.62 -48.44 -6.36
C ASP A 156 -18.77 -47.18 -6.17
N MET A 157 -19.38 -46.11 -5.64
CA MET A 157 -18.74 -44.80 -5.44
C MET A 157 -17.86 -44.77 -4.19
N ASP A 158 -17.97 -45.75 -3.30
CA ASP A 158 -17.18 -45.84 -2.07
C ASP A 158 -15.67 -46.10 -2.32
N GLY A 159 -15.31 -46.50 -3.55
CA GLY A 159 -13.93 -46.77 -3.97
C GLY A 159 -13.24 -45.70 -4.81
N ILE A 160 -13.93 -44.65 -5.28
CA ILE A 160 -13.34 -43.64 -6.18
C ILE A 160 -12.71 -42.45 -5.41
N GLY A 161 -12.80 -42.42 -4.08
CA GLY A 161 -12.21 -41.35 -3.26
C GLY A 161 -11.75 -41.77 -1.86
N LYS A 162 -11.66 -43.07 -1.58
CA LYS A 162 -11.09 -43.59 -0.32
C LYS A 162 -9.89 -44.48 -0.60
N GLU A 163 -8.91 -43.95 -1.34
CA GLU A 163 -7.54 -44.39 -1.17
C GLU A 163 -6.76 -43.26 -0.47
N ASP A 164 -6.28 -43.61 0.72
CA ASP A 164 -5.22 -42.97 1.50
C ASP A 164 -5.60 -41.90 2.55
N ASP A 165 -6.06 -42.38 3.71
CA ASP A 165 -5.90 -41.74 5.02
C ASP A 165 -4.42 -41.81 5.47
N GLY A 166 -3.51 -41.28 4.64
CA GLY A 166 -2.08 -41.58 4.72
C GLY A 166 -1.13 -40.69 3.93
N GLY A 167 -1.54 -39.49 3.50
CA GLY A 167 -0.63 -38.59 2.80
C GLY A 167 -1.12 -37.16 2.79
N GLY A 168 -0.45 -36.28 3.54
CA GLY A 168 -0.80 -34.87 3.65
C GLY A 168 -1.01 -34.20 2.30
N GLU A 169 -2.27 -33.91 1.99
CA GLU A 169 -2.66 -33.06 0.87
C GLU A 169 -2.07 -31.66 1.12
N LYS A 170 -1.05 -31.34 0.34
CA LYS A 170 -0.72 -29.95 0.05
C LYS A 170 -1.95 -29.35 -0.59
N GLU A 171 -2.69 -28.52 0.16
CA GLU A 171 -3.61 -27.54 -0.41
C GLU A 171 -2.90 -26.90 -1.61
N SER A 172 -3.35 -27.25 -2.82
CA SER A 172 -2.91 -26.54 -3.99
C SER A 172 -3.47 -25.13 -3.84
N VAL A 173 -2.55 -24.19 -3.58
CA VAL A 173 -2.81 -22.77 -3.59
C VAL A 173 -3.63 -22.47 -4.84
N LEU A 174 -4.87 -22.02 -4.66
CA LEU A 174 -5.77 -21.69 -5.74
C LEU A 174 -5.07 -20.77 -6.75
N GLU A 175 -4.97 -21.19 -8.00
CA GLU A 175 -4.19 -20.53 -9.07
C GLU A 175 -4.62 -19.07 -9.37
N TRP A 176 -5.75 -18.59 -8.83
CA TRP A 176 -6.15 -17.18 -8.94
C TRP A 176 -5.62 -16.29 -7.80
N PHE A 177 -5.03 -16.88 -6.76
CA PHE A 177 -4.31 -16.16 -5.72
C PHE A 177 -2.89 -15.87 -6.20
N ASP A 178 -2.76 -14.90 -7.11
CA ASP A 178 -1.48 -14.32 -7.48
C ASP A 178 -0.99 -13.47 -6.30
N GLY A 179 -0.45 -14.17 -5.31
CA GLY A 179 0.36 -13.59 -4.25
C GLY A 179 1.60 -13.01 -4.89
N GLY A 180 1.49 -11.74 -5.32
CA GLY A 180 2.61 -10.90 -5.72
C GLY A 180 3.56 -10.70 -4.55
N GLY A 181 4.32 -11.75 -4.24
CA GLY A 181 5.48 -11.73 -3.38
C GLY A 181 6.67 -11.38 -4.24
N GLU A 182 7.05 -10.10 -4.16
CA GLU A 182 8.33 -9.59 -4.60
C GLU A 182 9.44 -10.52 -4.10
N LYS A 183 10.16 -11.15 -5.03
CA LYS A 183 11.43 -11.80 -4.70
C LYS A 183 12.41 -10.68 -4.37
N GLU A 184 12.66 -10.47 -3.09
CA GLU A 184 13.81 -9.70 -2.62
C GLU A 184 15.09 -10.33 -3.19
N GLU A 185 15.73 -9.59 -4.09
CA GLU A 185 17.17 -9.67 -4.31
C GLU A 185 17.88 -9.20 -3.02
N GLY A 186 18.71 -10.04 -2.39
CA GLY A 186 19.33 -9.65 -1.13
C GLY A 186 20.30 -10.63 -0.46
N GLY A 187 21.34 -11.05 -1.19
CA GLY A 187 22.71 -11.25 -0.65
C GLY A 187 22.98 -12.10 0.61
N ARG A 188 23.75 -13.19 0.43
CA ARG A 188 24.86 -13.48 1.35
C ARG A 188 26.00 -14.22 0.63
N CYS A 189 27.01 -13.45 0.22
CA CYS A 189 28.28 -13.96 -0.28
C CYS A 189 29.11 -14.49 0.90
N VAL A 190 29.21 -15.81 1.06
CA VAL A 190 30.18 -16.43 1.97
C VAL A 190 31.40 -16.84 1.13
N LYS A 191 32.45 -16.02 1.16
CA LYS A 191 33.75 -16.39 0.60
C LYS A 191 34.33 -17.53 1.44
N ARG A 192 34.33 -18.74 0.89
CA ARG A 192 35.12 -19.88 1.38
C ARG A 192 36.59 -19.61 1.07
N ILE A 193 37.38 -19.37 2.11
CA ILE A 193 38.83 -19.45 2.04
C ILE A 193 39.17 -20.92 1.76
N LYS A 194 39.82 -21.20 0.62
CA LYS A 194 40.51 -22.47 0.36
C LYS A 194 41.98 -22.23 0.65
N THR A 195 42.47 -22.87 1.71
CA THR A 195 43.89 -23.16 1.89
C THR A 195 44.30 -24.27 0.93
N GLY A 196 45.33 -23.99 0.14
CA GLY A 196 46.09 -24.91 -0.69
C GLY A 196 47.47 -24.32 -0.87
#